data_AF-V8C8R1-F1
#
_entry.id   AF-V8C8R1-F1
#
_cell.length_a   1.000
_cell.length_b   1.000
_cell.length_c   1.000
_cell.angle_alpha   90.00
_cell.angle_beta   90.00
_cell.angle_gamma   90.00
#
_symmetry.space_group_name_H-M   'P 1'
#
loop_
_entity.id
_entity.type
_entity.pdbx_description
1 polymer ?
#
loop_
_entity_poly.entity_id
_entity_poly.type
_entity_poly.pdbx_seq_one_letter_code
_entity_poly.pdbx_strand_id
1 'polypeptide(L)'
;MRYEFPLSKAMGKIRIKERLTFGDYGKAVPPTQTIITHKHYIEWQIGYDKVVPKSENYHFIGANGKPKQIYELSEFLAYALQSGIITKNEIVSLKQSIQSNNDFIDERAQITRTHFVQECVLV
;
A
#
# COMPACT_ATOMS: atom_id res chain seq x y z
N MET A 1 -18.95 -4.35 3.92
CA MET A 1 -17.90 -5.26 3.43
C MET A 1 -17.07 -5.72 4.63
N ARG A 2 -16.76 -7.00 4.75
CA ARG A 2 -15.80 -7.50 5.76
C ARG A 2 -14.51 -7.88 5.03
N TYR A 3 -13.36 -7.50 5.57
CA TYR A 3 -12.05 -7.78 4.99
C TYR A 3 -11.18 -8.48 6.03
N GLU A 4 -10.51 -9.56 5.63
CA GLU A 4 -9.76 -10.42 6.54
C GLU A 4 -8.26 -10.19 6.37
N PHE A 5 -7.54 -10.09 7.50
CA PHE A 5 -6.09 -9.92 7.51
C PHE A 5 -5.41 -11.14 8.15
N PRO A 6 -4.43 -11.77 7.48
CA PRO A 6 -3.63 -12.83 8.08
C PRO A 6 -2.61 -12.24 9.07
N LEU A 7 -2.94 -12.24 10.36
CA LEU A 7 -2.11 -11.58 11.39
C LEU A 7 -0.93 -12.43 11.90
N SER A 8 -0.91 -13.74 11.62
CA SER A 8 0.12 -14.67 12.14
C SER A 8 1.36 -14.80 11.25
N LYS A 9 1.35 -14.19 10.05
CA LYS A 9 2.46 -14.28 9.10
C LYS A 9 3.41 -13.10 9.30
N ALA A 10 4.69 -13.40 9.52
CA ALA A 10 5.73 -12.36 9.62
C ALA A 10 6.16 -11.80 8.24
N MET A 11 5.89 -12.55 7.16
CA MET A 11 6.27 -12.20 5.79
C MET A 11 5.06 -12.03 4.89
N GLY A 12 5.18 -11.12 3.92
CA GLY A 12 4.14 -10.80 2.93
C GLY A 12 3.73 -9.34 2.96
N LYS A 13 2.52 -9.08 2.44
CA LYS A 13 1.92 -7.74 2.30
C LYS A 13 1.37 -7.19 3.63
N ILE A 14 1.03 -8.07 4.57
CA ILE A 14 0.52 -7.74 5.90
C ILE A 14 1.60 -8.09 6.91
N ARG A 15 1.98 -7.13 7.75
CA ARG A 15 3.00 -7.30 8.78
C ARG A 15 2.55 -6.61 10.06
N ILE A 16 2.96 -7.15 11.21
CA ILE A 16 2.77 -6.49 12.50
C ILE A 16 4.06 -5.77 12.86
N LYS A 17 3.94 -4.50 13.23
CA LYS A 17 5.05 -3.66 13.65
C LYS A 17 4.73 -2.97 14.98
N GLU A 18 5.78 -2.62 15.70
CA GLU A 18 5.71 -1.83 16.93
C GLU A 18 6.37 -0.46 16.73
N ARG A 19 5.77 0.59 17.30
CA ARG A 19 6.40 1.91 17.46
C ARG A 19 6.04 2.52 18.81
N LEU A 20 6.95 3.32 19.38
CA LEU A 20 6.72 3.99 20.66
C LEU A 20 5.86 5.25 20.48
N THR A 21 6.16 6.05 19.48
CA THR A 21 5.41 7.25 19.09
C THR A 21 5.13 7.26 17.59
N PHE A 22 4.26 8.18 17.13
CA PHE A 22 3.96 8.34 15.71
C PHE A 22 5.15 8.84 14.88
N GLY A 23 6.13 9.51 15.52
CA GLY A 23 7.34 9.99 14.86
C GLY A 23 8.45 8.93 14.73
N ASP A 24 8.32 7.80 15.44
CA ASP A 24 9.34 6.76 15.43
C ASP A 24 9.19 5.81 14.25
N TYR A 25 10.32 5.22 13.85
CA TYR A 25 10.34 4.11 12.92
C TYR A 25 9.68 2.87 13.52
N GLY A 26 8.87 2.18 12.71
CA GLY A 26 8.28 0.91 13.08
C GLY A 26 9.27 -0.25 13.04
N LYS A 27 9.34 -1.01 14.12
CA LYS A 27 10.15 -2.23 14.24
C LYS A 27 9.29 -3.46 13.95
N ALA A 28 9.84 -4.43 13.22
CA ALA A 28 9.15 -5.71 12.98
C ALA A 28 9.12 -6.54 14.26
N VAL A 29 7.99 -7.23 14.50
CA VAL A 29 7.82 -8.12 15.66
C VAL A 29 7.35 -9.51 15.22
N PRO A 30 7.70 -10.58 15.96
CA PRO A 30 7.19 -11.92 15.70
C PRO A 30 5.72 -12.03 16.14
N PRO A 31 4.74 -12.11 15.21
CA PRO A 31 3.33 -11.91 15.56
C PRO A 31 2.74 -12.99 16.46
N THR A 32 3.27 -14.22 16.41
CA THR A 32 2.79 -15.34 17.22
C THR A 32 3.38 -15.39 18.62
N GLN A 33 4.42 -14.60 18.89
CA GLN A 33 5.13 -14.57 20.19
C GLN A 33 4.95 -13.24 20.92
N THR A 34 4.32 -12.25 20.28
CA THR A 34 4.19 -10.90 20.80
C THR A 34 2.80 -10.67 21.37
N ILE A 35 2.72 -10.23 22.63
CA ILE A 35 1.46 -9.76 23.22
C ILE A 35 1.15 -8.39 22.61
N ILE A 36 0.02 -8.31 21.89
CA ILE A 36 -0.38 -7.08 21.21
C ILE A 36 -0.82 -6.01 22.21
N THR A 37 -0.32 -4.80 21.98
CA THR A 37 -0.64 -3.59 22.77
C THR A 37 -0.93 -2.41 21.84
N HIS A 38 -1.30 -1.25 22.39
CA HIS A 38 -1.54 -0.01 21.61
C HIS A 38 -0.32 0.49 20.82
N LYS A 39 0.88 -0.02 21.11
CA LYS A 39 2.13 0.29 20.38
C LYS A 39 2.23 -0.44 19.04
N HIS A 40 1.38 -1.45 18.84
CA HIS A 40 1.41 -2.31 17.67
C HIS A 40 0.44 -1.83 16.60
N TYR A 41 0.83 -1.96 15.35
CA TYR A 41 0.00 -1.62 14.19
C TYR A 41 0.19 -2.62 13.05
N ILE A 42 -0.79 -2.65 12.15
CA ILE A 42 -0.74 -3.41 10.92
C ILE A 42 -0.09 -2.55 9.84
N GLU A 43 1.05 -2.99 9.32
CA GLU A 43 1.59 -2.48 8.07
C GLU A 43 0.97 -3.28 6.92
N TRP A 44 0.22 -2.60 6.06
CA TRP A 44 -0.36 -3.18 4.86
C TRP A 44 0.19 -2.49 3.62
N GLN A 45 0.96 -3.22 2.83
CA GLN A 45 1.30 -2.84 1.47
C GLN A 45 0.11 -3.10 0.54
N ILE A 46 -0.92 -2.25 0.64
CA ILE A 46 -2.16 -2.38 -0.15
C ILE A 46 -1.90 -2.14 -1.64
N GLY A 47 -2.55 -2.95 -2.49
CA GLY A 47 -2.61 -2.77 -3.93
C GLY A 47 -3.98 -2.26 -4.38
N TYR A 48 -4.11 -1.99 -5.67
CA TYR A 48 -5.35 -1.50 -6.28
C TYR A 48 -5.74 -2.24 -7.56
N ASP A 49 -4.90 -3.13 -8.06
CA ASP A 49 -5.20 -3.98 -9.21
C ASP A 49 -4.44 -5.31 -9.12
N LYS A 50 -4.83 -6.26 -9.97
CA LYS A 50 -4.07 -7.48 -10.24
C LYS A 50 -4.03 -7.79 -11.72
N VAL A 51 -2.91 -8.34 -12.20
CA VAL A 51 -2.79 -8.83 -13.59
C VAL A 51 -3.56 -10.13 -13.73
N VAL A 52 -4.31 -10.27 -14.82
CA VAL A 52 -5.00 -11.51 -15.17
C VAL A 52 -4.65 -11.97 -16.58
N PRO A 53 -4.74 -13.28 -16.88
CA PRO A 53 -4.61 -13.80 -18.24
C PRO A 53 -5.65 -13.19 -19.18
N LYS A 54 -5.32 -13.09 -20.49
CA LYS A 54 -6.25 -12.56 -21.51
C LYS A 54 -7.52 -13.41 -21.70
N SER A 55 -7.48 -14.68 -21.29
CA SER A 55 -8.61 -15.60 -21.33
C SER A 55 -9.65 -15.32 -20.24
N GLU A 56 -9.29 -14.55 -19.20
CA GLU A 56 -10.19 -14.18 -18.11
C GLU A 56 -10.80 -12.80 -18.35
N ASN A 57 -11.98 -12.58 -17.76
CA ASN A 57 -12.61 -11.26 -17.78
C ASN A 57 -11.71 -10.24 -17.09
N TYR A 58 -11.48 -9.09 -17.71
CA TYR A 58 -10.70 -7.99 -17.12
C TYR A 58 -11.52 -6.71 -17.09
N HIS A 59 -11.15 -5.78 -16.21
CA HIS A 59 -11.86 -4.52 -16.02
C HIS A 59 -11.25 -3.39 -16.86
N PHE A 60 -9.93 -3.38 -17.03
CA PHE A 60 -9.22 -2.37 -17.84
C PHE A 60 -7.84 -2.89 -18.29
N ILE A 61 -7.22 -2.16 -19.22
CA ILE A 61 -5.82 -2.37 -19.60
C ILE A 61 -4.96 -1.38 -18.83
N GLY A 62 -3.98 -1.87 -18.08
CA GLY A 62 -3.07 -1.01 -17.32
C GLY A 62 -2.07 -0.27 -18.23
N ALA A 63 -1.37 0.72 -17.67
CA ALA A 63 -0.33 1.47 -18.38
C ALA A 63 0.81 0.57 -18.91
N ASN A 64 0.99 -0.62 -18.32
CA ASN A 64 1.93 -1.63 -18.78
C ASN A 64 1.40 -2.53 -19.92
N GLY A 65 0.22 -2.23 -20.49
CA GLY A 65 -0.40 -2.97 -21.57
C GLY A 65 -1.01 -4.32 -21.17
N LYS A 66 -1.06 -4.65 -19.88
CA LYS A 66 -1.60 -5.93 -19.39
C LYS A 66 -3.08 -5.82 -18.97
N PRO A 67 -3.89 -6.89 -19.16
CA PRO A 67 -5.23 -6.95 -18.61
C PRO A 67 -5.20 -6.92 -17.07
N LYS A 68 -6.07 -6.09 -16.48
CA LYS A 68 -6.16 -5.89 -15.03
C LYS A 68 -7.57 -6.12 -14.52
N GLN A 69 -7.68 -6.68 -13.32
CA GLN A 69 -8.91 -6.66 -12.53
C GLN A 69 -8.75 -5.75 -11.31
N ILE A 70 -9.87 -5.21 -10.81
CA ILE A 70 -9.92 -4.57 -9.50
C ILE A 70 -9.51 -5.56 -8.41
N TYR A 71 -8.85 -5.06 -7.38
CA TYR A 71 -8.31 -5.84 -6.28
C TYR A 71 -7.99 -4.93 -5.09
N GLU A 72 -8.32 -5.35 -3.88
CA GLU A 72 -8.06 -4.61 -2.63
C GLU A 72 -8.64 -3.19 -2.63
N LEU A 73 -7.81 -2.15 -2.79
CA LEU A 73 -8.25 -0.76 -2.68
C LEU A 73 -9.40 -0.42 -3.63
N SER A 74 -9.33 -0.89 -4.87
CA SER A 74 -10.37 -0.63 -5.87
C SER A 74 -11.66 -1.41 -5.62
N GLU A 75 -11.61 -2.54 -4.90
CA GLU A 75 -12.81 -3.26 -4.46
C GLU A 75 -13.54 -2.48 -3.37
N PHE A 76 -12.82 -1.87 -2.41
CA PHE A 76 -13.44 -0.96 -1.45
C PHE A 76 -14.08 0.24 -2.13
N LEU A 77 -13.40 0.82 -3.13
CA LEU A 77 -13.93 1.97 -3.86
C LEU A 77 -15.22 1.61 -4.62
N ALA A 78 -15.22 0.45 -5.29
CA ALA A 78 -16.42 -0.06 -5.97
C ALA A 78 -17.56 -0.32 -4.99
N TYR A 79 -17.27 -0.96 -3.85
CA TYR A 79 -18.26 -1.20 -2.79
C TYR A 79 -18.80 0.11 -2.20
N ALA A 80 -17.94 1.08 -1.90
CA ALA A 80 -18.33 2.38 -1.36
C ALA A 80 -19.24 3.14 -2.32
N LEU A 81 -18.95 3.09 -3.63
CA LEU A 81 -19.79 3.71 -4.65
C LEU A 81 -21.16 3.01 -4.77
N GLN A 82 -21.17 1.68 -4.78
CA GLN A 82 -22.41 0.88 -4.87
C GLN A 82 -23.31 1.05 -3.64
N SER A 83 -22.71 1.22 -2.46
CA SER A 83 -23.43 1.44 -1.20
C SER A 83 -23.79 2.90 -0.95
N GLY A 84 -23.39 3.84 -1.82
CA GLY A 84 -23.65 5.26 -1.65
C GLY A 84 -22.85 5.95 -0.54
N ILE A 85 -21.80 5.30 -0.01
CA ILE A 85 -20.86 5.89 0.94
C ILE A 85 -20.06 7.02 0.28
N ILE A 86 -19.75 6.85 -1.00
CA ILE A 86 -19.19 7.88 -1.86
C ILE A 86 -20.08 8.09 -3.08
N THR A 87 -20.05 9.30 -3.61
CA THR A 87 -20.85 9.74 -4.74
C THR A 87 -20.06 9.68 -6.04
N LYS A 88 -20.79 9.66 -7.17
CA LYS A 88 -20.17 9.81 -8.50
C LYS A 88 -19.40 11.12 -8.63
N ASN A 89 -19.87 12.20 -8.01
CA ASN A 89 -19.22 13.51 -8.09
C ASN A 89 -17.86 13.52 -7.37
N GLU A 90 -17.73 12.82 -6.25
CA GLU A 90 -16.44 12.63 -5.57
C GLU A 90 -15.45 11.87 -6.46
N ILE A 91 -15.89 10.83 -7.17
CA ILE A 91 -15.03 10.11 -8.13
C ILE A 91 -14.60 11.02 -9.30
N VAL A 92 -15.52 11.83 -9.83
CA VAL A 92 -15.20 12.79 -10.91
C VAL A 92 -14.20 13.84 -10.42
N SER A 93 -14.37 14.35 -9.21
CA SER A 93 -13.48 15.33 -8.60
C SER A 93 -12.09 14.76 -8.35
N LEU A 94 -12.01 13.52 -7.84
CA LEU A 94 -10.75 12.80 -7.66
C LEU A 94 -10.03 12.59 -9.01
N LYS A 95 -10.76 12.19 -10.05
CA LYS A 95 -10.20 12.05 -11.40
C LYS A 95 -9.59 13.37 -11.88
N GLN A 96 -10.31 14.49 -11.74
CA GLN A 96 -9.81 15.80 -12.13
C GLN A 96 -8.55 16.18 -11.36
N SER A 97 -8.53 15.96 -10.04
CA SER A 97 -7.35 16.22 -9.20
C SER A 97 -6.12 15.41 -9.62
N ILE A 98 -6.30 14.14 -10.00
CA ILE A 98 -5.20 13.30 -10.50
C ILE A 98 -4.73 13.80 -11.86
N GLN A 99 -5.65 14.16 -12.77
CA GLN A 99 -5.30 14.66 -14.10
C GLN A 99 -4.55 15.99 -14.07
N SER A 100 -4.81 16.84 -13.07
CA SER A 100 -4.10 18.11 -12.90
C SER A 100 -2.78 17.98 -12.12
N ASN A 101 -2.48 16.82 -11.54
CA ASN A 101 -1.29 16.65 -10.71
C ASN A 101 -0.04 16.44 -11.57
N ASN A 102 0.99 17.26 -11.34
CA ASN A 102 2.30 17.13 -11.99
C ASN A 102 3.44 16.88 -10.99
N ASP A 103 3.15 16.72 -9.69
CA ASP A 103 4.15 16.39 -8.65
C ASP A 103 4.04 14.91 -8.31
N PHE A 104 4.98 14.10 -8.82
CA PHE A 104 5.05 12.67 -8.58
C PHE A 104 6.16 12.33 -7.59
N ILE A 105 5.87 11.43 -6.64
CA ILE A 105 6.82 11.02 -5.60
C ILE A 105 8.11 10.48 -6.21
N ASP A 106 8.01 9.65 -7.25
CA ASP A 106 9.16 9.02 -7.91
C ASP A 106 10.02 10.01 -8.70
N GLU A 107 9.51 11.22 -8.98
CA GLU A 107 10.26 12.30 -9.62
C GLU A 107 10.91 13.23 -8.57
N ARG A 108 10.18 13.53 -7.48
CA ARG A 108 10.63 14.43 -6.42
C ARG A 108 11.58 13.78 -5.42
N ALA A 109 11.36 12.51 -5.07
CA ALA A 109 12.18 11.79 -4.10
C ALA A 109 13.40 11.16 -4.80
N GLN A 110 14.58 11.29 -4.18
CA GLN A 110 15.83 10.78 -4.75
C GLN A 110 16.52 9.80 -3.80
N ILE A 111 17.08 8.74 -4.37
CA ILE A 111 17.98 7.82 -3.68
C ILE A 111 19.41 8.24 -4.00
N THR A 112 20.07 8.87 -3.04
CA THR A 112 21.44 9.37 -3.21
C THR A 112 22.48 8.40 -2.66
N ARG A 113 23.66 8.36 -3.28
CA ARG A 113 24.86 7.72 -2.71
C ARG A 113 25.82 8.81 -2.26
N THR A 114 26.34 8.67 -1.04
CA THR A 114 27.33 9.59 -0.49
C THR A 114 28.74 9.23 -0.98
N HIS A 115 29.70 10.13 -0.74
CA HIS A 115 31.11 9.88 -1.02
C HIS A 115 31.70 8.86 -0.03
N PHE A 116 32.84 8.27 -0.39
CA PHE A 116 33.55 7.33 0.47
C PHE A 116 34.15 8.05 1.69
N VAL A 117 33.98 7.43 2.86
CA VAL A 117 34.55 7.88 4.13
C VAL A 117 35.41 6.74 4.68
N GLN A 118 36.61 7.07 5.18
CA GLN A 118 37.46 6.08 5.84
C GLN A 118 36.86 5.75 7.21
N GLU A 119 36.42 4.51 7.41
CA GLU A 119 35.97 4.01 8.71
C GLU A 119 37.00 3.03 9.27
N CYS A 120 37.45 3.27 10.50
CA CYS A 120 38.24 2.30 11.25
C CYS A 120 37.28 1.50 12.14
N VAL A 121 36.95 0.28 11.71
CA VAL A 121 36.16 -0.65 12.51
C VAL A 121 37.14 -1.35 13.45
N LEU A 122 37.06 -1.04 14.76
CA LEU A 122 37.77 -1.79 15.79
C LEU A 122 37.16 -3.20 15.87
N VAL A 123 37.99 -4.22 15.62
CA VAL A 123 37.65 -5.65 15.73
C VAL A 123 38.05 -6.16 17.10
#